data_AF-L0GUF4-F1
#
_entry.id   AF-L0GUF4-F1
#
_cell.length_a   1.000
_cell.length_b   1.000
_cell.length_c   1.000
_cell.angle_alpha   90.00
_cell.angle_beta   90.00
_cell.angle_gamma   90.00
#
_symmetry.space_group_name_H-M   'P 1'
#
loop_
_entity.id
_entity.type
_entity.pdbx_description
1 polymer ?
#
loop_
_entity_poly.entity_id
_entity_poly.type
_entity_poly.pdbx_seq_one_letter_code
_entity_poly.pdbx_strand_id
1 'polypeptide(L)'
;MASSVAWRNRWLLGIDRLDLEHCELIELFNRVVEADPDPGRTAGTTTPTPINHRVETEQLARLEVLIEALRRHFRAEEEFLSSIGYPNYPEHMSEHALHLAELVDLLRRLKIGQEKDQLQRIDDEDLMFMRNWLVNHIAEEQRVARYYFEQLGVGATGDDRGVRYSALPRSGASAAEPPSDLP
;
A
#
# COMPACT_ATOMS: atom_id res chain seq x y z
N MET A 1 2.84 -1.62 -21.25
CA MET A 1 3.20 -2.57 -20.18
C MET A 1 3.59 -1.79 -18.94
N ALA A 2 2.65 -1.60 -18.00
CA ALA A 2 3.01 -1.15 -16.66
C ALA A 2 4.03 -2.13 -16.06
N SER A 3 5.15 -1.61 -15.56
CA SER A 3 6.21 -2.45 -14.98
C SER A 3 5.93 -2.75 -13.52
N SER A 4 6.23 -3.99 -13.09
CA SER A 4 6.22 -4.41 -11.69
C SER A 4 6.95 -3.41 -10.79
N VAL A 5 6.49 -3.29 -9.56
CA VAL A 5 7.08 -2.41 -8.54
C VAL A 5 7.99 -3.23 -7.63
N ALA A 6 9.26 -2.85 -7.56
CA ALA A 6 10.19 -3.42 -6.58
C ALA A 6 10.10 -2.64 -5.27
N TRP A 7 9.91 -3.34 -4.14
CA TRP A 7 9.97 -2.77 -2.80
C TRP A 7 11.31 -2.05 -2.54
N ARG A 8 11.28 -0.96 -1.80
CA ARG A 8 12.47 -0.18 -1.41
C ARG A 8 12.37 0.25 0.05
N ASN A 9 13.45 0.10 0.81
CA ASN A 9 13.49 0.45 2.24
C ASN A 9 13.15 1.92 2.55
N ARG A 10 13.25 2.82 1.57
CA ARG A 10 12.79 4.22 1.71
C ARG A 10 11.28 4.35 1.98
N TRP A 11 10.51 3.30 1.74
CA TRP A 11 9.07 3.23 2.04
C TRP A 11 8.78 2.70 3.43
N LEU A 12 9.79 2.24 4.17
CA LEU A 12 9.62 1.85 5.56
C LEU A 12 9.25 3.07 6.40
N LEU A 13 8.19 2.91 7.17
CA LEU A 13 7.65 3.86 8.14
C LEU A 13 8.20 3.59 9.54
N GLY A 14 8.81 2.43 9.79
CA GLY A 14 9.19 1.99 11.13
C GLY A 14 7.98 1.60 11.99
N ILE A 15 6.82 1.38 11.35
CA ILE A 15 5.59 0.92 11.96
C ILE A 15 5.33 -0.48 11.39
N ASP A 16 5.80 -1.51 12.11
CA ASP A 16 5.91 -2.89 11.61
C ASP A 16 4.66 -3.39 10.88
N ARG A 17 3.48 -3.11 11.43
CA ARG A 17 2.21 -3.54 10.81
C ARG A 17 1.98 -2.87 9.45
N LEU A 18 2.13 -1.55 9.35
CA LEU A 18 1.92 -0.81 8.10
C LEU A 18 2.99 -1.20 7.07
N ASP A 19 4.24 -1.37 7.50
CA ASP A 19 5.33 -1.80 6.62
C ASP A 19 5.07 -3.19 6.00
N LEU A 20 4.57 -4.14 6.81
CA LEU A 20 4.19 -5.47 6.33
C LEU A 20 3.00 -5.42 5.36
N GLU A 21 1.97 -4.64 5.69
CA GLU A 21 0.79 -4.48 4.84
C GLU A 21 1.15 -3.80 3.50
N HIS A 22 2.00 -2.77 3.50
CA HIS A 22 2.49 -2.14 2.26
C HIS A 22 3.31 -3.09 1.38
N CYS A 23 4.17 -3.93 1.98
CA CYS A 23 4.88 -4.96 1.24
C CYS A 23 3.90 -5.94 0.59
N GLU A 24 2.90 -6.43 1.35
CA GLU A 24 1.85 -7.33 0.85
C GLU A 24 1.10 -6.70 -0.33
N LEU A 25 0.74 -5.41 -0.25
CA LEU A 25 0.05 -4.69 -1.33
C LEU A 25 0.88 -4.61 -2.60
N ILE A 26 2.18 -4.29 -2.50
CA ILE A 26 3.07 -4.28 -3.67
C ILE A 26 3.20 -5.67 -4.29
N GLU A 27 3.33 -6.72 -3.47
CA GLU A 27 3.38 -8.10 -3.96
C GLU A 27 2.08 -8.50 -4.68
N LEU A 28 0.92 -8.15 -4.10
CA LEU A 28 -0.38 -8.41 -4.72
C LEU A 28 -0.56 -7.64 -6.02
N PHE A 29 -0.17 -6.37 -6.07
CA PHE A 29 -0.17 -5.59 -7.31
C PHE A 29 0.72 -6.23 -8.38
N ASN A 30 1.92 -6.68 -8.02
CA ASN A 30 2.81 -7.35 -8.96
C ASN A 30 2.19 -8.64 -9.53
N ARG A 31 1.47 -9.42 -8.71
CA ARG A 31 0.73 -10.59 -9.18
C ARG A 31 -0.36 -10.25 -10.20
N VAL A 32 -1.01 -9.09 -10.08
CA VAL A 32 -2.00 -8.60 -11.08
C VAL A 32 -1.32 -8.24 -12.40
N VAL A 33 -0.10 -7.68 -12.34
CA VAL A 33 0.71 -7.30 -13.51
C VAL A 33 1.34 -8.51 -14.19
N GLU A 34 1.68 -9.56 -13.45
CA GLU A 34 2.28 -10.79 -13.98
C GLU A 34 1.35 -11.46 -15.00
N ALA A 35 1.77 -11.44 -16.26
CA ALA A 35 1.16 -12.25 -17.30
C ALA A 35 1.39 -13.73 -16.97
N ASP A 36 0.35 -14.56 -17.14
CA ASP A 36 0.49 -16.00 -16.97
C ASP A 36 1.59 -16.54 -17.88
N PRO A 37 2.56 -17.31 -17.34
CA PRO A 37 3.47 -18.05 -18.19
C PRO A 37 2.64 -19.04 -19.02
N ASP A 38 2.79 -18.95 -20.35
CA ASP A 38 2.11 -19.82 -21.30
C ASP A 38 2.15 -21.30 -20.84
N PRO A 39 1.00 -21.90 -20.50
CA PRO A 39 0.95 -23.30 -20.06
C PRO A 39 1.33 -24.29 -21.18
N GLY A 40 1.55 -23.84 -22.41
CA GLY A 40 2.03 -24.64 -23.55
C GLY A 40 3.37 -25.37 -23.35
N ARG A 41 4.06 -25.21 -22.21
CA ARG A 41 5.31 -25.92 -21.88
C ARG A 41 5.18 -27.12 -20.93
N THR A 42 4.00 -27.43 -20.40
CA THR A 42 3.81 -28.61 -19.54
C THR A 42 2.60 -29.44 -19.95
N ALA A 43 2.88 -30.69 -20.29
CA ALA A 43 1.99 -31.66 -20.89
C ALA A 43 0.73 -32.00 -20.06
N GLY A 44 -0.35 -32.29 -20.77
CA GLY A 44 -1.30 -33.33 -20.37
C GLY A 44 -2.65 -32.87 -19.81
N THR A 45 -3.67 -32.97 -20.68
CA THR A 45 -5.03 -33.44 -20.33
C THR A 45 -5.94 -32.49 -19.53
N THR A 46 -6.80 -31.75 -20.23
CA THR A 46 -8.28 -31.76 -20.18
C THR A 46 -8.80 -30.53 -20.94
N THR A 47 -9.94 -30.69 -21.62
CA THR A 47 -10.80 -29.71 -22.32
C THR A 47 -10.19 -28.33 -22.66
N PRO A 48 -10.07 -27.94 -23.95
CA PRO A 48 -9.45 -26.67 -24.31
C PRO A 48 -10.38 -25.50 -23.96
N THR A 49 -10.28 -24.99 -22.74
CA THR A 49 -10.57 -23.58 -22.49
C THR A 49 -9.55 -22.78 -23.31
N PRO A 50 -9.96 -21.83 -24.17
CA PRO A 50 -9.00 -21.00 -24.90
C PRO A 50 -8.04 -20.38 -23.89
N ILE A 51 -6.73 -20.47 -24.15
CA ILE A 51 -5.67 -19.98 -23.22
C ILE A 51 -5.99 -18.57 -22.71
N ASN A 52 -6.50 -17.70 -23.58
CA ASN A 52 -6.95 -16.34 -23.26
C ASN A 52 -7.98 -16.28 -22.12
N HIS A 53 -8.95 -17.20 -22.10
CA HIS A 53 -10.05 -17.19 -21.14
C HIS A 53 -9.59 -17.62 -19.73
N ARG A 54 -8.53 -18.44 -19.64
CA ARG A 54 -7.90 -18.82 -18.37
C ARG A 54 -7.11 -17.66 -17.77
N VAL A 55 -6.24 -17.04 -18.57
CA VAL A 55 -5.40 -15.91 -18.12
C VAL A 55 -6.23 -14.76 -17.55
N GLU A 56 -7.35 -14.45 -18.19
CA GLU A 56 -8.26 -13.39 -17.76
C GLU A 56 -8.98 -13.72 -16.45
N THR A 57 -9.39 -14.97 -16.28
CA THR A 57 -10.02 -15.45 -15.04
C THR A 57 -9.03 -15.37 -13.86
N GLU A 58 -7.76 -15.73 -14.10
CA GLU A 58 -6.71 -15.63 -13.08
C GLU A 58 -6.39 -14.17 -12.74
N GLN A 59 -6.30 -13.29 -13.73
CA GLN A 59 -6.05 -11.86 -13.49
C GLN A 59 -7.19 -11.21 -12.71
N LEU A 60 -8.45 -11.56 -13.01
CA LEU A 60 -9.62 -11.12 -12.26
C LEU A 60 -9.55 -11.56 -10.79
N ALA A 61 -9.24 -12.83 -10.54
CA ALA A 61 -9.11 -13.35 -9.18
C ALA A 61 -7.99 -12.64 -8.40
N ARG A 62 -6.86 -12.34 -9.04
CA ARG A 62 -5.74 -11.59 -8.41
C ARG A 62 -6.17 -10.16 -8.06
N LEU A 63 -6.94 -9.50 -8.92
CA LEU A 63 -7.50 -8.17 -8.63
C LEU A 63 -8.47 -8.22 -7.43
N GLU A 64 -9.31 -9.24 -7.31
CA GLU A 64 -10.19 -9.42 -6.14
C GLU A 64 -9.40 -9.52 -4.83
N VAL A 65 -8.32 -10.31 -4.82
CA VAL A 65 -7.46 -10.47 -3.64
C VAL A 65 -6.77 -9.15 -3.30
N LEU A 66 -6.29 -8.39 -4.28
CA LEU A 66 -5.72 -7.06 -4.06
C LEU A 66 -6.73 -6.09 -3.42
N ILE A 67 -7.95 -6.04 -3.96
CA ILE A 67 -9.02 -5.17 -3.44
C ILE A 67 -9.33 -5.52 -1.98
N GLU A 68 -9.38 -6.80 -1.63
CA GLU A 68 -9.65 -7.20 -0.25
C GLU A 68 -8.49 -6.85 0.70
N ALA A 69 -7.24 -7.00 0.25
CA ALA A 69 -6.08 -6.56 1.02
C ALA A 69 -6.09 -5.05 1.26
N LEU A 70 -6.42 -4.24 0.24
CA LEU A 70 -6.59 -2.79 0.38
C LEU A 70 -7.68 -2.43 1.39
N ARG A 71 -8.84 -3.10 1.37
CA ARG A 71 -9.90 -2.86 2.37
C ARG A 71 -9.44 -3.13 3.79
N ARG A 72 -8.70 -4.23 4.01
CA ARG A 72 -8.17 -4.56 5.34
C ARG A 72 -7.15 -3.51 5.79
N HIS A 73 -6.24 -3.13 4.90
CA HIS A 73 -5.20 -2.14 5.15
C HIS A 73 -5.81 -0.76 5.46
N PHE A 74 -6.69 -0.23 4.60
CA PHE A 74 -7.33 1.07 4.81
C PHE A 74 -8.10 1.13 6.12
N ARG A 75 -8.86 0.08 6.47
CA ARG A 75 -9.54 0.01 7.77
C ARG A 75 -8.54 0.10 8.93
N ALA A 76 -7.48 -0.70 8.88
CA ALA A 76 -6.48 -0.75 9.94
C ALA A 76 -5.74 0.58 10.11
N GLU A 77 -5.39 1.21 8.99
CA GLU A 77 -4.73 2.51 8.96
C GLU A 77 -5.68 3.61 9.45
N GLU A 78 -6.92 3.66 8.98
CA GLU A 78 -7.90 4.64 9.43
C GLU A 78 -8.16 4.55 10.95
N GLU A 79 -8.29 3.34 11.48
CA GLU A 79 -8.38 3.10 12.92
C GLU A 79 -7.14 3.63 13.66
N PHE A 80 -5.95 3.40 13.10
CA PHE A 80 -4.69 3.89 13.65
C PHE A 80 -4.60 5.42 13.61
N LEU A 81 -4.86 6.05 12.46
CA LEU A 81 -4.82 7.50 12.27
C LEU A 81 -5.80 8.23 13.20
N SER A 82 -7.01 7.68 13.34
CA SER A 82 -8.01 8.18 14.28
C SER A 82 -7.51 8.09 15.72
N SER A 83 -6.89 6.98 16.11
CA SER A 83 -6.38 6.76 17.48
C SER A 83 -5.27 7.72 17.90
N ILE A 84 -4.48 8.21 16.94
CA ILE A 84 -3.39 9.18 17.19
C ILE A 84 -3.80 10.63 16.92
N GLY A 85 -5.06 10.86 16.52
CA GLY A 85 -5.59 12.19 16.21
C GLY A 85 -4.91 12.86 15.03
N TYR A 86 -4.58 12.09 13.97
CA TYR A 86 -3.87 12.63 12.80
C TYR A 86 -4.68 13.77 12.13
N PRO A 87 -4.13 14.98 11.98
CA PRO A 87 -4.89 16.15 11.52
C PRO A 87 -5.49 16.03 10.12
N ASN A 88 -4.83 15.30 9.22
CA ASN A 88 -5.25 15.12 7.83
C ASN A 88 -6.10 13.85 7.62
N TYR A 89 -6.57 13.20 8.69
CA TYR A 89 -7.39 11.99 8.62
C TYR A 89 -8.59 12.06 7.65
N PRO A 90 -9.39 13.14 7.58
CA PRO A 90 -10.53 13.20 6.65
C PRO A 90 -10.14 13.20 5.17
N GLU A 91 -9.01 13.83 4.84
CA GLU A 91 -8.44 13.87 3.49
C GLU A 91 -7.98 12.46 3.10
N HIS A 92 -7.22 11.81 3.98
CA HIS A 92 -6.72 10.44 3.83
C HIS A 92 -7.83 9.42 3.57
N MET A 93 -8.90 9.46 4.38
CA MET A 93 -10.09 8.62 4.19
C MET A 93 -10.73 8.83 2.81
N SER A 94 -10.73 10.07 2.32
CA SER A 94 -11.35 10.41 1.03
C SER A 94 -10.54 9.83 -0.12
N GLU A 95 -9.21 9.83 -0.02
CA GLU A 95 -8.30 9.21 -0.98
C GLU A 95 -8.48 7.68 -1.04
N HIS A 96 -8.56 7.02 0.13
CA HIS A 96 -8.88 5.60 0.23
C HIS A 96 -10.22 5.25 -0.42
N ALA A 97 -11.27 6.01 -0.09
CA ALA A 97 -12.61 5.76 -0.60
C ALA A 97 -12.68 5.94 -2.12
N LEU A 98 -12.02 6.96 -2.67
CA LEU A 98 -11.97 7.21 -4.10
C LEU A 98 -11.29 6.05 -4.84
N HIS A 99 -10.09 5.68 -4.40
CA HIS A 99 -9.32 4.64 -5.08
C HIS A 99 -10.00 3.27 -5.01
N LEU A 100 -10.54 2.92 -3.83
CA LEU A 100 -11.28 1.68 -3.67
C LEU A 100 -12.51 1.63 -4.58
N ALA A 101 -13.21 2.76 -4.76
CA ALA A 101 -14.36 2.84 -5.66
C ALA A 101 -13.95 2.59 -7.12
N GLU A 102 -12.84 3.16 -7.58
CA GLU A 102 -12.32 2.97 -8.95
C GLU A 102 -11.94 1.50 -9.21
N LEU A 103 -11.26 0.85 -8.26
CA LEU A 103 -10.91 -0.56 -8.37
C LEU A 103 -12.14 -1.48 -8.36
N VAL A 104 -13.14 -1.16 -7.54
CA VAL A 104 -14.40 -1.92 -7.48
C VAL A 104 -15.20 -1.76 -8.77
N ASP A 105 -15.19 -0.57 -9.38
CA ASP A 105 -15.81 -0.35 -10.68
C ASP A 105 -15.10 -1.12 -11.80
N LEU A 106 -13.76 -1.08 -11.84
CA LEU A 106 -12.95 -1.89 -12.75
C LEU A 106 -13.31 -3.38 -12.61
N LEU A 107 -13.30 -3.91 -11.38
CA LEU A 107 -13.66 -5.31 -11.11
C LEU A 107 -15.06 -5.64 -11.63
N ARG A 108 -16.03 -4.75 -11.43
CA ARG A 108 -17.40 -4.91 -11.91
C ARG A 108 -17.46 -4.94 -13.45
N ARG A 109 -16.76 -4.03 -14.13
CA ARG A 109 -16.71 -3.99 -15.61
C ARG A 109 -16.19 -5.30 -16.19
N LEU A 110 -15.09 -5.81 -15.63
CA LEU A 110 -14.48 -7.07 -16.04
C LEU A 110 -15.42 -8.26 -15.83
N LYS A 111 -16.11 -8.34 -14.68
CA LYS A 111 -17.11 -9.40 -14.40
C LYS A 111 -18.27 -9.39 -15.40
N ILE A 112 -18.81 -8.20 -15.70
CA ILE A 112 -19.89 -8.05 -16.68
C ILE A 112 -19.41 -8.48 -18.08
N GLY A 113 -18.18 -8.13 -18.45
CA GLY A 113 -17.55 -8.59 -19.70
C GLY A 113 -17.49 -10.12 -19.77
N GLN A 114 -16.98 -10.75 -18.72
CA GLN A 114 -16.88 -12.21 -18.61
C GLN A 114 -18.26 -12.91 -18.70
N GLU A 115 -19.29 -12.39 -18.03
CA GLU A 115 -20.65 -12.94 -18.08
C GLU A 115 -21.28 -12.87 -19.48
N LYS A 116 -20.90 -11.86 -20.28
CA LYS A 116 -21.42 -11.63 -21.63
C LYS A 116 -20.57 -12.26 -22.72
N ASP A 117 -19.57 -13.07 -22.37
CA ASP A 117 -18.55 -13.58 -23.31
C ASP A 117 -17.87 -12.45 -24.12
N GLN A 118 -17.78 -11.26 -23.51
CA GLN A 118 -17.10 -10.08 -24.02
C GLN A 118 -15.82 -9.92 -23.24
N LEU A 119 -14.82 -10.73 -23.59
CA LEU A 119 -13.52 -10.76 -22.92
C LEU A 119 -12.94 -9.33 -22.83
N GLN A 120 -12.85 -8.82 -21.59
CA GLN A 120 -12.22 -7.55 -21.24
C GLN A 120 -11.01 -7.85 -20.38
N ARG A 121 -9.91 -7.17 -20.67
CA ARG A 121 -8.66 -7.26 -19.92
C ARG A 121 -8.44 -5.97 -19.16
N ILE A 122 -7.68 -6.07 -18.08
CA ILE A 122 -7.08 -4.89 -17.47
C ILE A 122 -6.09 -4.32 -18.48
N ASP A 123 -6.30 -3.10 -18.94
CA ASP A 123 -5.42 -2.46 -19.90
C ASP A 123 -4.21 -1.81 -19.23
N ASP A 124 -3.29 -1.31 -20.06
CA ASP A 124 -2.08 -0.66 -19.57
C ASP A 124 -2.39 0.64 -18.78
N GLU A 125 -3.49 1.32 -19.08
CA GLU A 125 -3.88 2.56 -18.40
C GLU A 125 -4.40 2.24 -16.99
N ASP A 126 -5.27 1.24 -16.85
CA ASP A 126 -5.72 0.71 -15.57
C ASP A 126 -4.51 0.26 -14.71
N LEU A 127 -3.57 -0.50 -15.28
CA LEU A 127 -2.37 -0.96 -14.56
C LEU A 127 -1.47 0.21 -14.12
N MET A 128 -1.26 1.21 -15.00
CA MET A 128 -0.48 2.40 -14.66
C MET A 128 -1.16 3.25 -13.59
N PHE A 129 -2.48 3.37 -13.64
CA PHE A 129 -3.28 4.07 -12.65
C PHE A 129 -3.09 3.44 -11.26
N MET A 130 -3.35 2.13 -11.14
CA MET A 130 -3.17 1.37 -9.90
C MET A 130 -1.75 1.49 -9.35
N ARG A 131 -0.75 1.35 -10.23
CA ARG A 131 0.66 1.46 -9.87
C ARG A 131 0.99 2.82 -9.27
N ASN A 132 0.59 3.89 -9.96
CA ASN A 132 0.96 5.24 -9.59
C ASN A 132 0.28 5.63 -8.29
N TRP A 133 -1.00 5.29 -8.13
CA TRP A 133 -1.72 5.53 -6.89
C TRP A 133 -1.06 4.81 -5.72
N LEU A 134 -0.83 3.49 -5.82
CA LEU A 134 -0.26 2.70 -4.74
C LEU A 134 1.12 3.20 -4.30
N VAL A 135 2.00 3.51 -5.27
CA VAL A 135 3.35 3.99 -4.97
C VAL A 135 3.32 5.39 -4.34
N ASN A 136 2.42 6.26 -4.78
CA ASN A 136 2.29 7.61 -4.23
C ASN A 136 1.73 7.57 -2.81
N HIS A 137 0.65 6.82 -2.59
CA HIS A 137 0.05 6.61 -1.27
C HIS A 137 1.09 6.10 -0.26
N ILE A 138 1.77 4.99 -0.55
CA ILE A 138 2.84 4.43 0.31
C ILE A 138 3.96 5.46 0.59
N ALA A 139 4.29 6.31 -0.38
CA ALA A 139 5.30 7.34 -0.19
C ALA A 139 4.82 8.50 0.70
N GLU A 140 3.54 8.86 0.62
CA GLU A 140 2.92 9.92 1.40
C GLU A 140 2.75 9.54 2.88
N GLU A 141 2.66 8.24 3.19
CA GLU A 141 2.60 7.71 4.57
C GLU A 141 3.80 8.07 5.45
N GLN A 142 4.88 8.56 4.86
CA GLN A 142 6.00 9.17 5.59
C GLN A 142 5.54 10.35 6.47
N ARG A 143 4.46 11.05 6.09
CA ARG A 143 3.86 12.13 6.90
C ARG A 143 3.15 11.57 8.13
N VAL A 144 2.44 10.47 7.98
CA VAL A 144 1.77 9.74 9.08
C VAL A 144 2.81 9.24 10.08
N ALA A 145 3.87 8.57 9.59
CA ALA A 145 4.92 8.06 10.45
C ALA A 145 5.62 9.18 11.23
N ARG A 146 5.97 10.29 10.56
CA ARG A 146 6.54 11.47 11.23
C ARG A 146 5.65 11.98 12.36
N TYR A 147 4.37 12.20 12.07
CA TYR A 147 3.42 12.67 13.07
C TYR A 147 3.33 11.69 14.26
N TYR A 148 3.23 10.39 14.00
CA TYR A 148 3.16 9.36 15.04
C TYR A 148 4.38 9.39 15.98
N PHE A 149 5.59 9.40 15.43
CA PHE A 149 6.81 9.39 16.25
C PHE A 149 7.04 10.72 16.97
N GLU A 150 6.64 11.85 16.40
CA GLU A 150 6.65 13.15 17.09
C GLU A 150 5.77 13.13 18.35
N GLN A 151 4.58 12.50 18.29
CA GLN A 151 3.72 12.31 19.48
C GLN A 151 4.39 11.45 20.56
N LEU A 152 5.29 10.53 20.17
CA LEU A 152 6.07 9.71 21.09
C LEU A 152 7.35 10.40 21.60
N GLY A 153 7.63 11.64 21.18
CA GLY A 153 8.86 12.34 21.53
C GLY A 153 10.11 11.77 20.84
N VAL A 154 9.92 11.12 19.69
CA VAL A 154 10.96 10.46 18.90
C VAL A 154 11.12 11.20 17.57
N GLY A 155 12.36 11.58 17.24
CA GLY A 155 12.67 12.29 16.01
C GLY A 155 13.03 11.32 14.88
N ALA A 156 12.60 11.65 13.67
CA ALA A 156 12.98 10.93 12.47
C ALA A 156 14.36 11.40 11.96
N THR A 157 15.28 10.48 11.74
CA THR A 157 16.53 10.68 10.98
C THR A 157 16.54 9.73 9.81
N GLY A 158 16.61 10.23 8.57
CA GLY A 158 16.58 9.39 7.36
C GLY A 158 17.90 9.45 6.58
N ASP A 159 18.29 8.31 6.01
CA ASP A 159 19.24 8.22 4.89
C ASP A 159 18.63 7.35 3.76
N ASP A 160 19.39 7.10 2.68
CA ASP A 160 18.96 6.27 1.55
C ASP A 160 18.59 4.81 1.92
N ARG A 161 18.89 4.36 3.15
CA ARG A 161 18.60 3.02 3.68
C ARG A 161 17.28 2.96 4.46
N GLY A 162 16.57 4.08 4.63
CA GLY A 162 15.27 4.16 5.30
C GLY A 162 15.24 5.18 6.46
N VAL A 163 14.07 5.32 7.09
CA VAL A 163 13.89 6.21 8.24
C VAL A 163 14.25 5.48 9.54
N ARG A 164 15.06 6.12 10.37
CA ARG A 164 15.39 5.69 11.73
C ARG A 164 14.80 6.67 12.73
N TYR A 165 14.04 6.14 13.67
CA TYR A 165 13.42 6.91 14.73
C TYR A 165 14.25 6.76 16.02
N SER A 166 14.67 7.89 16.60
CA SER A 166 15.46 7.93 17.84
C SER A 166 14.95 9.01 18.78
N ALA A 167 15.05 8.79 20.10
CA ALA A 167 14.54 9.73 21.10
C ALA A 167 15.01 11.16 20.84
N LEU A 168 14.10 12.14 20.90
CA LEU A 168 14.47 13.55 20.82
C LEU A 168 15.29 13.94 22.06
N PRO A 169 16.35 14.76 21.93
CA PRO A 169 17.01 15.33 23.08
C PRO A 169 15.96 16.11 23.88
N ARG A 170 15.86 15.84 25.19
CA ARG A 170 15.02 16.63 26.09
C ARG A 170 15.43 18.09 25.94
N SER A 171 14.54 18.94 25.42
CA SER A 171 14.74 20.38 25.46
C SER A 171 15.05 20.75 26.91
N GLY A 172 16.19 21.41 27.11
CA GLY A 172 16.80 21.61 28.41
C GLY A 172 15.80 22.21 29.40
N ALA A 173 15.42 21.41 30.40
CA ALA A 173 14.99 21.98 31.66
C ALA A 173 16.19 22.77 32.18
N SER A 174 16.07 24.10 32.18
CA SER A 174 17.01 25.01 32.81
C SER A 174 17.24 24.51 34.24
N ALA A 175 18.41 23.92 34.48
CA ALA A 175 18.89 23.67 35.81
C ALA A 175 19.24 25.04 36.39
N ALA A 176 18.25 25.69 37.00
CA ALA A 176 18.54 26.73 37.97
C ALA A 176 19.34 26.06 39.10
N GLU A 177 20.64 26.33 39.15
CA GLU A 177 21.47 25.96 40.28
C GLU A 177 20.86 26.55 41.56
N PRO A 178 20.71 25.77 42.64
CA PRO A 178 20.37 26.36 43.93
C PRO A 178 21.54 27.25 44.39
N PRO A 179 21.27 28.42 45.00
CA PRO A 179 22.33 29.28 45.51
C PRO A 179 23.17 28.50 46.53
N SER A 180 24.48 28.43 46.24
CA SER A 180 25.48 27.96 47.19
C SER A 180 25.67 29.01 48.26
N ASP A 181 25.02 28.82 49.40
CA ASP A 181 25.40 29.48 50.65
C ASP A 181 25.20 28.50 51.80
N LEU A 182 26.32 28.10 52.40
CA LEU A 182 26.55 27.87 53.83
C LEU A 182 28.04 27.53 54.00
N PRO A 183 28.68 27.84 55.15
CA PRO A 183 28.11 28.32 56.41
C PRO A 183 28.32 29.81 56.71
#